data_AF-A0A7X6TX76-F1
#
_entry.id   AF-A0A7X6TX76-F1
#
_cell.length_a   1.000
_cell.length_b   1.000
_cell.length_c   1.000
_cell.angle_alpha   90.00
_cell.angle_beta   90.00
_cell.angle_gamma   90.00
#
_symmetry.space_group_name_H-M   'P 1'
#
loop_
_entity.id
_entity.type
_entity.pdbx_description
1 polymer ?
#
loop_
_entity_poly.entity_id
_entity_poly.type
_entity_poly.pdbx_seq_one_letter_code
_entity_poly.pdbx_strand_id
1 'polypeptide(L)'
;MTKQKVAKQVLTYTAVIMVIGLVLISTSGWLGDYMGSNALQNQGGMMDTSEYERIIKNTTDNVRVIGFIVSMISGIGLVMSGHALYNQLDDQKEVEKAEANTSQTPLDPQ
;
A
#
# COMPACT_ATOMS: atom_id res chain seq x y z
N MET A 1 -0.39 23.94 -5.94
CA MET A 1 -0.10 22.89 -4.91
C MET A 1 1.40 22.80 -4.72
N THR A 2 1.89 22.90 -3.48
CA THR A 2 3.32 22.68 -3.18
C THR A 2 3.67 21.20 -3.33
N LYS A 3 4.83 20.89 -3.93
CA LYS A 3 5.30 19.52 -4.21
C LYS A 3 5.25 18.61 -2.97
N GLN A 4 5.51 19.17 -1.79
CA GLN A 4 5.41 18.48 -0.50
C GLN A 4 3.99 18.00 -0.16
N LYS A 5 2.93 18.75 -0.48
CA LYS A 5 1.54 18.33 -0.22
C LYS A 5 1.16 17.12 -1.07
N VAL A 6 1.61 17.10 -2.33
CA VAL A 6 1.37 15.97 -3.26
C VAL A 6 2.13 14.73 -2.78
N ALA A 7 3.40 14.86 -2.37
CA ALA A 7 4.17 13.74 -1.85
C ALA A 7 3.53 13.11 -0.60
N LYS A 8 3.03 13.93 0.33
CA LYS A 8 2.34 13.45 1.54
C LYS A 8 1.02 12.73 1.22
N GLN A 9 0.28 13.23 0.22
CA GLN A 9 -0.94 12.59 -0.26
C GLN A 9 -0.64 11.24 -0.92
N VAL A 10 0.36 11.16 -1.79
CA VAL A 10 0.77 9.90 -2.45
C VAL A 10 1.21 8.86 -1.42
N LEU A 11 2.00 9.25 -0.42
CA LEU A 11 2.38 8.36 0.68
C LEU A 11 1.14 7.79 1.39
N THR A 12 0.16 8.65 1.69
CA THR A 12 -1.08 8.26 2.37
C THR A 12 -1.90 7.28 1.52
N TYR A 13 -2.11 7.58 0.24
CA TYR A 13 -2.83 6.68 -0.67
C TYR A 13 -2.15 5.33 -0.80
N THR A 14 -0.82 5.31 -0.92
CA THR A 14 -0.06 4.07 -1.07
C THR A 14 -0.13 3.20 0.20
N ALA A 15 -0.11 3.83 1.38
CA ALA A 15 -0.33 3.15 2.65
C ALA A 15 -1.73 2.53 2.76
N VAL A 16 -2.77 3.25 2.34
CA VAL A 16 -4.15 2.73 2.34
C VAL A 16 -4.29 1.52 1.41
N ILE A 17 -3.73 1.58 0.20
CA ILE A 17 -3.78 0.46 -0.75
C ILE A 17 -3.03 -0.77 -0.20
N MET A 18 -1.91 -0.57 0.49
CA MET A 18 -1.19 -1.65 1.17
C MET A 18 -2.07 -2.33 2.24
N VAL A 19 -2.76 -1.55 3.07
CA VAL A 19 -3.69 -2.09 4.08
C VAL A 19 -4.81 -2.88 3.42
N ILE A 20 -5.38 -2.37 2.32
CA ILE A 20 -6.41 -3.08 1.55
C ILE A 20 -5.86 -4.42 1.04
N GLY A 21 -4.66 -4.46 0.49
CA GLY A 21 -4.01 -5.69 0.03
C GLY A 21 -3.85 -6.74 1.14
N LEU A 22 -3.44 -6.32 2.35
CA LEU A 22 -3.32 -7.19 3.52
C LEU A 22 -4.67 -7.70 4.03
N VAL A 23 -5.70 -6.84 4.02
CA VAL A 23 -7.06 -7.23 4.36
C VAL A 23 -7.56 -8.29 3.37
N LEU A 24 -7.34 -8.10 2.06
CA LEU A 24 -7.71 -9.08 1.04
C LEU A 24 -7.08 -10.47 1.29
N ILE A 25 -5.79 -10.51 1.64
CA ILE A 25 -5.09 -11.76 2.00
C ILE A 25 -5.74 -12.41 3.22
N SER A 26 -6.08 -11.61 4.24
CA SER A 26 -6.66 -12.10 5.49
C SER A 26 -8.10 -12.60 5.30
N THR A 27 -8.88 -11.94 4.44
CA THR A 27 -10.27 -12.31 4.11
C THR A 27 -10.38 -13.42 3.06
N SER A 28 -9.25 -13.87 2.47
CA SER A 28 -9.28 -14.83 1.35
C SER A 28 -9.97 -16.14 1.71
N GLY A 29 -9.81 -16.63 2.95
CA GLY A 29 -10.47 -17.86 3.42
C GLY A 29 -11.98 -17.70 3.54
N TRP A 30 -12.43 -16.56 4.09
CA TRP A 30 -13.86 -16.27 4.25
C TRP A 30 -14.57 -16.08 2.89
N LEU A 31 -13.90 -15.42 1.94
CA LEU A 31 -14.40 -15.29 0.56
C LEU A 31 -14.47 -16.64 -0.16
N GLY A 32 -13.51 -17.53 0.10
CA GLY A 32 -13.52 -18.91 -0.41
C GLY A 32 -14.75 -19.68 0.06
N ASP A 33 -15.03 -19.65 1.37
CA ASP A 33 -16.19 -20.33 1.97
C ASP A 33 -17.52 -19.75 1.48
N TYR A 34 -17.60 -18.42 1.31
CA TYR A 34 -18.78 -17.75 0.77
C TYR A 34 -19.06 -18.14 -0.68
N MET A 35 -18.04 -18.14 -1.54
CA MET A 35 -18.20 -18.57 -2.95
C MET A 35 -18.51 -20.05 -3.08
N GLY A 36 -17.89 -20.90 -2.24
CA GLY A 36 -18.24 -22.32 -2.15
C GLY A 36 -19.71 -22.52 -1.81
N SER A 37 -20.16 -21.93 -0.71
CA SER A 37 -21.55 -22.03 -0.24
C SER A 37 -22.57 -21.54 -1.27
N ASN A 38 -22.20 -20.52 -2.05
CA ASN A 38 -23.05 -19.98 -3.12
C ASN A 38 -23.07 -20.90 -4.36
N ALA A 39 -21.93 -21.51 -4.72
CA ALA A 39 -21.87 -22.51 -5.78
C ALA A 39 -22.69 -23.77 -5.43
N LEU A 40 -22.63 -24.19 -4.16
CA LEU A 40 -23.41 -25.32 -3.64
C LEU A 40 -24.93 -25.07 -3.73
N GLN A 41 -25.37 -23.85 -3.40
CA GLN A 41 -26.77 -23.45 -3.54
C GLN A 41 -27.21 -23.35 -5.02
N ASN A 42 -26.34 -22.87 -5.91
CA ASN A 42 -26.65 -22.77 -7.34
C ASN A 42 -26.72 -24.13 -8.06
N GLN A 43 -26.07 -25.17 -7.55
CA GLN A 43 -26.19 -26.54 -8.05
C GLN A 43 -27.32 -27.35 -7.39
N GLY A 44 -28.22 -26.71 -6.64
CA GLY A 44 -29.36 -27.38 -6.00
C GLY A 44 -28.98 -28.23 -4.78
N GLY A 45 -27.84 -27.95 -4.15
CA GLY A 45 -27.38 -28.60 -2.92
C GLY A 45 -26.59 -29.89 -3.13
N MET A 46 -26.33 -30.31 -4.37
CA MET A 46 -25.51 -31.48 -4.68
C MET A 46 -24.38 -31.09 -5.62
N MET A 47 -23.15 -31.14 -5.12
CA MET A 47 -21.92 -30.92 -5.86
C MET A 47 -20.91 -31.97 -5.39
N ASP A 48 -20.14 -32.53 -6.31
CA ASP A 48 -19.08 -33.48 -5.97
C ASP A 48 -18.07 -32.79 -5.05
N THR A 49 -17.77 -33.38 -3.89
CA THR A 49 -16.88 -32.82 -2.86
C THR A 49 -15.52 -32.41 -3.44
N SER A 50 -15.04 -33.15 -4.46
CA SER A 50 -13.78 -32.87 -5.14
C SER A 50 -13.83 -31.61 -6.01
N GLU A 51 -14.95 -31.33 -6.67
CA GLU A 51 -15.14 -30.07 -7.41
C GLU A 51 -15.35 -28.90 -6.45
N TYR A 52 -16.07 -29.12 -5.34
CA TYR A 52 -16.34 -28.09 -4.34
C TYR A 52 -15.05 -27.56 -3.71
N GLU A 53 -14.18 -28.47 -3.23
CA GLU A 53 -12.87 -28.10 -2.69
C GLU A 53 -12.00 -27.41 -3.75
N ARG A 54 -12.05 -27.86 -5.01
CA ARG A 54 -11.26 -27.24 -6.08
C ARG A 54 -11.68 -25.80 -6.36
N ILE A 55 -12.98 -25.51 -6.38
CA ILE A 55 -13.48 -24.14 -6.62
C ILE A 55 -13.12 -23.22 -5.46
N ILE A 56 -13.30 -23.68 -4.21
CA ILE A 56 -12.94 -22.90 -3.02
C ILE A 56 -11.45 -22.64 -3.00
N LYS A 57 -10.64 -23.67 -3.23
CA LYS A 57 -9.18 -23.58 -3.15
C LYS A 57 -8.62 -22.69 -4.26
N ASN A 58 -9.07 -22.83 -5.50
CA ASN A 58 -8.63 -21.95 -6.59
C ASN A 58 -9.04 -20.49 -6.35
N THR A 59 -10.26 -20.25 -5.88
CA THR A 59 -10.74 -18.90 -5.56
C THR A 59 -9.94 -18.28 -4.42
N THR A 60 -9.71 -19.04 -3.35
CA THR A 60 -8.94 -18.62 -2.18
C THR A 60 -7.49 -18.30 -2.56
N ASP A 61 -6.85 -19.19 -3.33
CA ASP A 61 -5.47 -19.04 -3.78
C ASP A 61 -5.35 -17.83 -4.73
N ASN A 62 -6.30 -17.62 -5.65
CA ASN A 62 -6.29 -16.46 -6.56
C ASN A 62 -6.46 -15.13 -5.82
N VAL A 63 -7.42 -15.03 -4.88
CA VAL A 63 -7.63 -13.82 -4.07
C VAL A 63 -6.40 -13.51 -3.23
N ARG A 64 -5.78 -14.54 -2.65
CA ARG A 64 -4.55 -14.41 -1.87
C ARG A 64 -3.37 -13.93 -2.73
N VAL A 65 -3.19 -14.49 -3.93
CA VAL A 65 -2.12 -14.09 -4.85
C VAL A 65 -2.30 -12.64 -5.31
N ILE A 66 -3.52 -12.23 -5.66
CA ILE A 66 -3.81 -10.84 -6.04
C ILE A 66 -3.52 -9.90 -4.87
N GLY A 67 -4.00 -10.23 -3.67
CA GLY A 67 -3.71 -9.45 -2.46
C GLY A 67 -2.21 -9.34 -2.18
N PHE A 68 -1.46 -10.41 -2.38
CA PHE A 68 0.00 -10.44 -2.23
C PHE A 68 0.71 -9.52 -3.23
N ILE A 69 0.34 -9.58 -4.52
CA ILE A 69 0.90 -8.71 -5.56
C ILE A 69 0.61 -7.24 -5.25
N VAL A 70 -0.63 -6.91 -4.87
CA VAL A 70 -1.03 -5.55 -4.51
C VAL A 70 -0.24 -5.06 -3.29
N SER A 71 -0.08 -5.90 -2.27
CA SER A 71 0.71 -5.57 -1.07
C SER A 71 2.18 -5.36 -1.39
N MET A 72 2.78 -6.17 -2.28
CA MET A 72 4.18 -6.00 -2.69
C MET A 72 4.40 -4.69 -3.46
N ILE A 73 3.58 -4.43 -4.48
CA ILE A 73 3.72 -3.22 -5.30
C ILE A 73 3.52 -1.97 -4.44
N SER A 74 2.50 -1.98 -3.58
CA SER A 74 2.22 -0.87 -2.66
C SER A 74 3.34 -0.70 -1.63
N GLY A 75 3.89 -1.80 -1.10
CA GLY A 75 5.02 -1.75 -0.17
C GLY A 75 6.27 -1.11 -0.79
N ILE A 76 6.61 -1.48 -2.04
CA ILE A 76 7.73 -0.86 -2.77
C ILE A 76 7.47 0.63 -3.00
N GLY A 77 6.25 0.99 -3.41
CA GLY A 77 5.84 2.40 -3.58
C GLY A 77 5.93 3.21 -2.28
N LEU A 78 5.59 2.61 -1.14
CA LEU A 78 5.71 3.24 0.17
C LEU A 78 7.17 3.51 0.54
N VAL A 79 8.07 2.55 0.30
CA VAL A 79 9.50 2.71 0.57
C VAL A 79 10.11 3.79 -0.33
N MET A 80 9.82 3.78 -1.63
CA MET A 80 10.34 4.80 -2.55
C MET A 80 9.82 6.20 -2.21
N SER A 81 8.53 6.34 -1.92
CA SER A 81 7.94 7.64 -1.55
C SER A 81 8.47 8.15 -0.20
N GLY A 82 8.66 7.26 0.77
CA GLY A 82 9.31 7.57 2.05
C GLY A 82 10.75 8.07 1.86
N HIS A 83 11.55 7.36 1.05
CA HIS A 83 12.94 7.75 0.76
C HIS A 83 13.01 9.10 0.02
N ALA A 84 12.17 9.31 -1.00
CA ALA A 84 12.12 10.57 -1.73
C ALA A 84 11.67 11.76 -0.85
N LEU A 85 10.77 11.52 0.11
CA LEU A 85 10.33 12.55 1.06
C LEU A 85 11.40 12.84 2.11
N TYR A 86 12.13 11.81 2.58
CA TYR A 86 13.21 11.95 3.55
C TYR A 86 14.32 12.86 3.02
N ASN A 87 14.81 12.62 1.80
CA ASN A 87 15.88 13.42 1.19
C ASN A 87 15.46 14.89 0.99
N GLN A 88 14.21 15.14 0.59
CA GLN A 88 13.69 16.50 0.45
C GLN A 88 13.64 17.26 1.78
N LEU A 89 13.45 16.57 2.91
CA LEU A 89 13.42 17.21 4.23
C LEU A 89 14.82 17.54 4.74
N ASP A 90 15.81 16.71 4.43
CA ASP A 90 17.20 16.99 4.81
C ASP A 90 17.79 18.14 3.99
N ASP A 91 17.51 18.21 2.68
CA ASP A 91 17.92 19.33 1.83
C ASP A 91 17.37 20.68 2.33
N GLN A 92 16.11 20.72 2.79
CA GLN A 92 15.52 21.97 3.32
C GLN A 92 16.18 22.42 4.62
N LYS A 93 16.61 21.49 5.49
CA LYS A 93 17.29 21.83 6.74
C LYS A 93 18.68 22.42 6.49
N GLU A 94 19.38 21.95 5.45
CA GLU A 94 20.68 22.52 5.10
C GLU A 94 20.57 23.94 4.53
N VAL A 95 19.56 24.19 3.70
CA VAL A 95 19.28 25.54 3.18
C VAL A 95 18.90 26.51 4.31
N GLU A 96 18.04 26.10 5.24
CA GLU A 96 17.65 26.93 6.40
C GLU A 96 18.86 27.27 7.30
N LYS A 97 19.76 26.29 7.52
CA LYS A 97 21.00 26.54 8.26
C LYS A 97 21.96 27.48 7.53
N ALA A 98 22.06 27.38 6.21
CA ALA A 98 22.91 28.26 5.40
C ALA A 98 22.39 29.71 5.40
N GLU A 99 21.08 29.90 5.31
CA GLU A 99 20.43 31.22 5.39
C GLU A 99 20.56 31.83 6.80
N ALA A 100 20.41 31.01 7.85
CA ALA A 100 20.62 31.43 9.23
C ALA A 100 22.07 31.86 9.52
N ASN A 101 23.06 31.21 8.91
CA ASN A 101 24.48 31.56 9.07
C ASN A 101 24.85 32.82 8.28
N THR A 102 24.32 32.99 7.07
CA THR A 102 24.63 34.17 6.23
C THR A 102 24.08 35.47 6.84
N SER A 103 22.94 35.39 7.55
CA SER A 103 22.31 36.51 8.25
C SER A 103 23.06 36.94 9.54
N GLN A 104 24.04 36.16 10.00
CA GLN A 104 24.86 36.48 11.18
C GLN A 104 26.23 37.09 10.82
N THR A 105 26.56 37.23 9.54
CA THR A 105 27.79 37.93 9.12
C THR A 105 27.65 39.41 9.48
N PRO A 106 28.49 39.98 10.36
CA PRO A 106 28.42 41.41 10.67
C PRO A 106 28.62 42.20 9.39
N LEU A 107 27.75 43.17 9.14
CA LEU A 107 28.02 44.23 8.16
C LEU A 107 29.34 44.87 8.55
N ASP A 108 30.39 44.57 7.78
CA ASP A 108 31.71 45.20 7.89
C ASP A 108 31.51 46.71 7.70
N PRO A 109 31.74 47.54 8.73
CA PRO A 109 31.65 48.98 8.57
C PRO A 109 32.85 49.44 7.73
N GLN A 110 32.54 49.79 6.48
CA GLN A 110 33.43 50.51 5.56
C GLN A 110 34.07 51.73 6.23
#